data_AF-T0I2P2-F1
#
_entry.id   AF-T0I2P2-F1
#
_cell.length_a   1.000
_cell.length_b   1.000
_cell.length_c   1.000
_cell.angle_alpha   90.00
_cell.angle_beta   90.00
_cell.angle_gamma   90.00
#
_symmetry.space_group_name_H-M   'P 1'
#
loop_
_entity.id
_entity.type
_entity.pdbx_description
1 polymer ?
#
loop_
_entity_poly.entity_id
_entity_poly.type
_entity_poly.pdbx_seq_one_letter_code
_entity_poly.pdbx_strand_id
1 'polypeptide(L)' 'MKPDPIVRAREIVAARFNQPYHVNAIMRGEWDNGALIREALASVQPNTGTAMFDAAEGDE' A
#
# COMPACT_ATOMS: atom_id res chain seq x y z
N MET A 1 -2.74 18.62 2.87
CA MET A 1 -3.43 17.32 2.71
C MET A 1 -2.37 16.24 2.66
N LYS A 2 -2.48 15.16 3.45
CA LYS A 2 -1.65 13.98 3.22
C LYS A 2 -2.08 13.34 1.89
N PRO A 3 -1.15 12.87 1.04
CA PRO A 3 -1.52 12.19 -0.20
C PRO A 3 -2.39 10.97 0.12
N ASP A 4 -3.40 10.73 -0.72
CA ASP A 4 -4.25 9.55 -0.63
C ASP A 4 -3.36 8.29 -0.70
N PRO A 5 -3.46 7.38 0.28
CA PRO A 5 -2.66 6.17 0.28
C PRO A 5 -2.73 5.35 -1.02
N ILE A 6 -3.86 5.36 -1.74
CA ILE A 6 -3.95 4.66 -3.03
C ILE A 6 -3.06 5.32 -4.09
N VAL A 7 -2.98 6.65 -4.09
CA VAL A 7 -2.08 7.39 -4.99
C VAL A 7 -0.63 7.05 -4.66
N ARG A 8 -0.28 7.00 -3.37
CA ARG A 8 1.08 6.62 -2.96
C ARG A 8 1.44 5.18 -3.32
N ALA A 9 0.50 4.24 -3.21
CA ALA A 9 0.69 2.86 -3.64
C ALA A 9 0.94 2.77 -5.15
N ARG A 10 0.17 3.52 -5.96
CA ARG A 10 0.36 3.62 -7.42
C ARG A 10 1.74 4.18 -7.77
N GLU A 11 2.20 5.23 -7.10
CA GLU A 11 3.55 5.79 -7.30
C GLU A 11 4.66 4.77 -7.04
N ILE A 12 4.56 4.02 -5.93
CA ILE A 12 5.56 2.99 -5.56
C ILE A 12 5.63 1.91 -6.63
N VAL A 13 4.48 1.46 -7.15
CA VAL A 13 4.44 0.43 -8.18
C VAL A 13 4.88 0.98 -9.53
N ALA A 14 4.43 2.18 -9.92
CA ALA A 14 4.80 2.83 -11.17
C ALA A 14 6.31 3.06 -11.28
N ALA A 15 6.99 3.40 -10.19
CA ALA A 15 8.44 3.58 -10.15
C ALA A 15 9.24 2.32 -10.53
N ARG A 16 8.62 1.13 -10.54
CA ARG A 16 9.26 -0.13 -10.94
C ARG A 16 9.26 -0.36 -12.46
N PHE A 17 8.53 0.46 -13.23
CA PHE A 17 8.35 0.28 -14.67
C PHE A 17 8.96 1.43 -15.46
N ASN A 18 9.79 1.10 -16.45
CA ASN A 18 10.39 2.12 -17.35
C ASN A 18 9.49 2.49 -18.52
N GLN A 19 8.44 1.72 -18.79
CA GLN A 19 7.58 1.92 -19.95
C GLN A 19 6.44 2.90 -19.63
N PRO A 20 6.28 4.01 -20.37
CA PRO A 20 5.29 5.05 -20.06
C PRO A 20 3.84 4.54 -20.03
N TYR A 21 3.50 3.54 -20.84
CA TYR A 21 2.13 3.01 -20.88
C TYR A 21 1.76 2.27 -19.58
N HIS A 22 2.69 1.54 -18.97
CA HIS A 22 2.46 0.90 -17.66
C HIS A 22 2.26 1.93 -16.57
N VAL A 23 3.14 2.95 -16.53
CA VAL A 23 3.05 4.05 -15.56
C VAL A 23 1.69 4.73 -15.66
N ASN A 24 1.23 5.04 -16.86
CA ASN A 24 -0.07 5.68 -17.07
C ASN A 24 -1.25 4.80 -16.63
N ALA A 25 -1.25 3.51 -16.98
CA ALA A 25 -2.30 2.57 -16.57
C ALA A 25 -2.37 2.43 -15.03
N ILE A 26 -1.22 2.33 -14.37
CA ILE A 26 -1.11 2.27 -12.91
C ILE A 26 -1.65 3.55 -12.28
N MET A 27 -1.22 4.73 -12.75
CA MET A 27 -1.64 6.01 -12.18
C MET A 27 -3.15 6.28 -12.38
N ARG A 28 -3.74 5.76 -13.48
CA ARG A 28 -5.19 5.80 -13.74
C ARG A 28 -6.01 4.83 -12.88
N GLY A 29 -5.37 3.93 -12.15
CA GLY A 29 -6.03 2.95 -11.28
C GLY A 29 -6.51 1.69 -11.99
N GLU A 30 -6.09 1.46 -13.24
CA GLU A 30 -6.46 0.25 -14.00
C GLU A 30 -5.94 -1.03 -13.30
N TRP A 31 -4.94 -0.89 -12.42
CA TRP A 31 -4.25 -1.99 -11.74
C TRP A 31 -4.57 -2.05 -10.23
N ASP A 32 -5.51 -1.25 -9.72
CA ASP A 32 -5.78 -1.15 -8.28
C ASP A 32 -6.16 -2.48 -7.63
N ASN A 33 -6.87 -3.33 -8.38
CA ASN A 33 -7.24 -4.68 -7.94
C ASN A 33 -6.09 -5.69 -8.07
N GLY A 34 -4.94 -5.30 -8.62
CA GLY A 34 -3.75 -6.13 -8.77
C GLY A 34 -3.03 -6.38 -7.44
N ALA A 35 -2.30 -7.48 -7.33
CA ALA A 35 -1.53 -7.83 -6.13
C ALA A 35 -0.47 -6.76 -5.80
N LEU A 36 0.23 -6.23 -6.81
CA LEU A 36 1.28 -5.22 -6.62
C LEU A 36 0.77 -3.95 -5.92
N ILE A 37 -0.40 -3.45 -6.31
CA ILE A 37 -0.98 -2.24 -5.70
C ILE A 37 -1.50 -2.56 -4.30
N ARG A 38 -2.14 -3.72 -4.09
CA ARG A 38 -2.62 -4.14 -2.77
C ARG A 38 -1.49 -4.30 -1.75
N GLU A 39 -0.37 -4.89 -2.14
CA GLU A 39 0.82 -5.02 -1.30
C GLU A 39 1.45 -3.67 -0.99
N ALA A 40 1.59 -2.80 -1.99
CA ALA A 40 2.08 -1.44 -1.78
C ALA A 40 1.14 -0.64 -0.87
N LEU A 41 -0.18 -0.79 -1.03
CA LEU A 41 -1.18 -0.13 -0.20
C LEU A 41 -1.08 -0.58 1.26
N ALA A 42 -0.89 -1.87 1.52
CA ALA A 42 -0.67 -2.40 2.85
C ALA A 42 0.62 -1.87 3.51
N SER A 43 1.66 -1.56 2.72
CA SER A 43 2.88 -0.92 3.24
C SER A 43 2.70 0.57 3.56
N VAL A 44 1.80 1.26 2.86
CA VAL A 44 1.53 2.69 3.07
C VAL A 44 0.49 2.89 4.18
N GLN A 45 -0.48 1.99 4.27
CA GLN A 45 -1.44 1.87 5.35
C GLN A 45 -1.19 0.55 6.06
N PRO A 46 -0.20 0.48 6.97
CA PRO A 46 -0.13 -0.65 7.87
C PRO A 46 -1.45 -0.70 8.62
N ASN A 47 -2.18 -1.81 8.46
CA ASN A 47 -3.47 -2.02 9.12
C ASN A 47 -3.39 -1.52 10.57
N THR A 48 -4.11 -0.46 10.89
CA THR A 48 -4.21 0.13 12.23
C THR A 48 -5.02 -0.76 13.18
N GLY A 49 -4.92 -2.09 13.04
CA GLY A 49 -5.85 -3.04 13.66
C GLY A 49 -5.32 -4.45 13.89
N THR A 50 -4.02 -4.73 13.76
CA THR A 50 -3.49 -6.07 14.10
C THR A 50 -2.04 -6.04 14.59
N ALA A 51 -1.80 -5.37 15.73
CA ALA A 51 -0.72 -5.71 16.67
C ALA A 51 -0.79 -4.77 17.88
N MET A 52 -1.42 -5.25 18.96
CA MET A 52 -1.01 -5.10 20.38
C MET A 52 -2.18 -5.52 21.29
N PHE A 53 -2.57 -6.78 21.20
CA PHE A 53 -3.16 -7.53 22.30
C PHE A 53 -2.27 -8.75 22.53
N ASP A 54 -1.07 -8.50 23.04
CA ASP A 54 -0.21 -9.51 23.68
C ASP A 54 0.65 -8.79 24.71
N ALA A 55 -0.01 -8.36 25.78
CA ALA A 55 0.59 -8.05 27.07
C ALA A 55 -0.51 -8.21 28.13
N ALA A 56 -1.15 -9.39 28.13
CA ALA A 56 -1.89 -9.85 29.28
C ALA A 56 -1.08 -10.99 29.91
N GLU A 57 -0.90 -10.87 31.22
CA GLU A 57 -0.49 -11.92 32.17
C GLU A 57 1.01 -12.13 32.38
N GLY A 58 1.47 -11.71 33.57
CA GLY A 58 2.66 -12.25 34.22
C GLY A 58 3.58 -11.19 34.82
N ASP A 59 3.22 -10.64 35.99
CA ASP A 59 4.13 -10.76 37.14
C ASP A 59 3.34 -10.55 38.43
N GLU A 60 3.61 -11.45 39.37
CA GLU A 60 3.00 -11.65 40.69
C GLU A 60 3.61 -10.69 41.74
#